data_AF-A0A328C662-F1
#
_entry.id   AF-A0A328C662-F1
#
_cell.length_a   1.000
_cell.length_b   1.000
_cell.length_c   1.000
_cell.angle_alpha   90.00
_cell.angle_beta   90.00
_cell.angle_gamma   90.00
#
_symmetry.space_group_name_H-M   'P 1'
#
loop_
_entity.id
_entity.type
_entity.pdbx_description
1 polymer ?
#
loop_
_entity_poly.entity_id
_entity_poly.type
_entity_poly.pdbx_seq_one_letter_code
_entity_poly.pdbx_strand_id
1 'polypeptide(L)'
;MNTYQRPRYHSARGLLSALAILSAWSGGLALALTLPLSLSPLVLAAAPLLVALMTFLYTGLFITAHDAMHRSVAPDFPRLNHALGRLAVLLYALFSYTRLLQSHHAHHAHPASPEDPDFHDGQHPDPLRWYLHFLKGYVSAGQLVGMALVFNILHHLLSVPLPNLLLFWVLPSLLSTLQLFYFGTYLPHRRPARGYADHHRASSNDFAPWLSFLTCYHFGYHREHHQRPDIPWWALPGFRKKHLIKKSNSKPIQNT
;
A
#
# COMPACT_ATOMS: atom_id res chain seq x y z
N MET A 1 -21.17 2.55 -15.30
CA MET A 1 -20.29 1.55 -14.65
C MET A 1 -20.06 0.43 -15.64
N ASN A 2 -18.86 0.34 -16.23
CA ASN A 2 -18.52 -0.83 -17.05
C ASN A 2 -18.52 -2.06 -16.14
N THR A 3 -19.51 -2.93 -16.33
CA THR A 3 -19.56 -4.27 -15.75
C THR A 3 -18.54 -5.14 -16.47
N TYR A 4 -17.25 -4.85 -16.26
CA TYR A 4 -16.25 -5.88 -16.48
C TYR A 4 -16.65 -7.04 -15.57
N GLN A 5 -17.01 -8.18 -16.17
CA GLN A 5 -17.16 -9.43 -15.43
C GLN A 5 -15.87 -9.58 -14.62
N ARG A 6 -15.98 -9.41 -13.29
CA ARG A 6 -14.82 -9.49 -12.41
C ARG A 6 -14.29 -10.90 -12.59
N PRO A 7 -13.13 -11.07 -13.23
CA PRO A 7 -12.60 -12.40 -13.44
C PRO A 7 -12.48 -13.07 -12.08
N ARG A 8 -13.04 -14.27 -11.94
CA ARG A 8 -12.98 -15.11 -10.72
C ARG A 8 -11.55 -15.59 -10.46
N TYR A 9 -10.58 -14.69 -10.48
CA TYR A 9 -9.19 -15.01 -10.17
C TYR A 9 -9.14 -15.53 -8.73
N HIS A 10 -8.44 -16.66 -8.59
CA HIS A 10 -8.52 -17.61 -7.47
C HIS A 10 -8.74 -16.97 -6.09
N SER A 11 -9.98 -17.01 -5.58
CA SER A 11 -10.32 -16.62 -4.20
C SER A 11 -9.34 -17.21 -3.18
N ALA A 12 -8.83 -18.43 -3.42
CA ALA A 12 -7.79 -19.05 -2.61
C ALA A 12 -6.48 -18.26 -2.57
N ARG A 13 -5.97 -17.76 -3.70
CA ARG A 13 -4.70 -17.00 -3.74
C ARG A 13 -4.82 -15.69 -2.99
N GLY A 14 -5.91 -14.95 -3.18
CA GLY A 14 -6.11 -13.68 -2.48
C GLY A 14 -6.24 -13.86 -0.97
N LEU A 15 -7.02 -14.86 -0.54
CA LEU A 15 -7.10 -15.23 0.88
C LEU A 15 -5.74 -15.67 1.45
N LEU A 16 -5.02 -16.53 0.74
CA LEU A 16 -3.68 -16.97 1.16
C LEU A 16 -2.70 -15.80 1.26
N SER A 17 -2.71 -14.86 0.31
CA SER A 17 -1.87 -13.66 0.36
C SER A 17 -2.22 -12.77 1.56
N ALA A 18 -3.52 -12.50 1.79
CA ALA A 18 -3.96 -11.71 2.93
C ALA A 18 -3.59 -12.36 4.27
N LEU A 19 -3.85 -13.66 4.42
CA LEU A 19 -3.51 -14.42 5.62
C LEU A 19 -2.00 -14.51 5.84
N ALA A 20 -1.21 -14.71 4.79
CA ALA A 20 0.24 -14.74 4.87
C ALA A 20 0.80 -13.40 5.35
N ILE A 21 0.31 -12.27 4.80
CA ILE A 21 0.73 -10.93 5.22
C ILE A 21 0.33 -10.67 6.68
N LEU A 22 -0.94 -10.91 7.05
CA LEU A 22 -1.44 -10.70 8.41
C LEU A 22 -0.66 -11.54 9.44
N SER A 23 -0.40 -12.81 9.13
CA SER A 23 0.32 -13.72 10.01
C SER A 23 1.81 -13.37 10.09
N ALA A 24 2.44 -13.05 8.96
CA ALA A 24 3.84 -12.64 8.92
C ALA A 24 4.08 -11.34 9.67
N TRP A 25 3.19 -10.34 9.50
CA TRP A 25 3.26 -9.10 10.26
C TRP A 25 3.05 -9.34 11.76
N SER A 26 2.00 -10.09 12.14
CA SER A 26 1.68 -10.30 13.56
C SER A 26 2.77 -11.11 14.27
N GLY A 27 3.21 -12.22 13.65
CA GLY A 27 4.29 -13.06 14.19
C GLY A 27 5.64 -12.35 14.16
N GLY A 28 5.96 -11.64 13.08
CA GLY A 28 7.18 -10.85 12.95
C GLY A 28 7.26 -9.73 14.00
N LEU A 29 6.16 -9.01 14.22
CA LEU A 29 6.08 -7.98 15.25
C LEU A 29 6.24 -8.59 16.65
N ALA A 30 5.53 -9.67 16.95
CA ALA A 30 5.64 -10.35 18.25
C ALA A 30 7.09 -10.77 18.54
N LEU A 31 7.76 -11.39 17.59
CA LEU A 31 9.18 -11.77 17.72
C LEU A 31 10.07 -10.54 17.88
N ALA A 32 9.89 -9.51 17.06
CA ALA A 32 10.69 -8.29 17.10
C ALA A 32 10.56 -7.55 18.45
N LEU A 33 9.36 -7.51 19.03
CA LEU A 33 9.12 -6.89 20.33
C LEU A 33 9.77 -7.65 21.50
N THR A 34 10.05 -8.95 21.33
CA THR A 34 10.77 -9.78 22.33
C THR A 34 12.28 -9.85 22.12
N LEU A 35 12.80 -9.26 21.04
CA LEU A 35 14.22 -9.35 20.72
C LEU A 35 15.09 -8.65 21.78
N PRO A 36 16.04 -9.32 22.44
CA PRO A 36 16.94 -8.69 23.40
C PRO A 36 17.95 -7.81 22.65
N LEU A 37 17.70 -6.50 22.63
CA LEU A 37 18.60 -5.56 21.97
C LEU A 37 19.93 -5.45 22.72
N SER A 38 21.02 -5.50 21.95
CA SER A 38 22.39 -5.38 22.43
C SER A 38 23.26 -4.73 21.35
N LEU A 39 24.46 -4.29 21.72
CA LEU A 39 25.45 -3.76 20.78
C LEU A 39 26.32 -4.87 20.14
N SER A 40 25.86 -6.12 20.18
CA SER A 40 26.57 -7.21 19.50
C SER A 40 26.54 -7.01 17.98
N PRO A 41 27.60 -7.40 17.24
CA PRO A 41 27.62 -7.24 15.78
C PRO A 41 26.42 -7.89 15.08
N LEU A 42 25.95 -9.03 15.61
CA LEU A 42 24.78 -9.72 15.09
C LEU A 42 23.51 -8.88 15.21
N VAL A 43 23.23 -8.29 16.38
CA VAL A 43 22.02 -7.48 16.58
C VAL A 43 22.10 -6.17 15.79
N LEU A 44 23.28 -5.53 15.73
CA LEU A 44 23.47 -4.33 14.92
C LEU A 44 23.25 -4.57 13.42
N ALA A 45 23.56 -5.76 12.92
CA ALA A 45 23.26 -6.16 11.54
C ALA A 45 21.78 -6.57 11.35
N ALA A 46 21.21 -7.33 12.29
CA ALA A 46 19.86 -7.87 12.18
C ALA A 46 18.76 -6.82 12.39
N ALA A 47 18.95 -5.86 13.31
CA ALA A 47 17.91 -4.89 13.65
C ALA A 47 17.49 -4.01 12.46
N PRO A 48 18.39 -3.42 11.64
CA PRO A 48 18.00 -2.68 10.44
C PRO A 48 17.27 -3.53 9.41
N LEU A 49 17.67 -4.80 9.23
CA LEU A 49 17.00 -5.74 8.34
C LEU A 49 15.58 -6.06 8.82
N LEU A 50 15.41 -6.20 10.13
CA LEU A 50 14.10 -6.41 10.75
C LEU A 50 13.22 -5.15 10.65
N VAL A 51 13.77 -3.95 10.80
CA VAL A 51 13.08 -2.68 10.52
C VAL A 51 12.59 -2.63 9.07
N ALA A 52 13.45 -2.99 8.12
CA ALA A 52 13.10 -3.01 6.69
C ALA A 52 12.02 -4.07 6.39
N LEU A 53 12.13 -5.27 6.98
CA LEU A 53 11.12 -6.32 6.86
C LEU A 53 9.77 -5.87 7.45
N MET A 54 9.78 -5.29 8.66
CA MET A 54 8.56 -4.79 9.28
C MET A 54 7.94 -3.66 8.47
N THR A 55 8.75 -2.76 7.89
CA THR A 55 8.29 -1.68 7.00
C THR A 55 7.58 -2.27 5.80
N PHE A 56 8.18 -3.28 5.17
CA PHE A 56 7.60 -4.00 4.04
C PHE A 56 6.28 -4.70 4.43
N LEU A 57 6.21 -5.34 5.61
CA LEU A 57 5.00 -6.01 6.08
C LEU A 57 3.87 -5.02 6.43
N TYR A 58 4.19 -3.84 6.98
CA TYR A 58 3.21 -2.77 7.16
C TYR A 58 2.66 -2.28 5.82
N THR A 59 3.53 -2.07 4.82
CA THR A 59 3.10 -1.79 3.44
C THR A 59 2.15 -2.90 2.96
N GLY A 60 2.47 -4.17 3.22
CA GLY A 60 1.61 -5.31 2.92
C GLY A 60 0.23 -5.27 3.58
N LEU A 61 0.12 -4.82 4.84
CA LEU A 61 -1.18 -4.64 5.51
C LEU A 61 -2.04 -3.64 4.71
N PHE A 62 -1.46 -2.50 4.31
CA PHE A 62 -2.18 -1.51 3.52
C PHE A 62 -2.58 -2.07 2.15
N ILE A 63 -1.68 -2.78 1.47
CA ILE A 63 -1.98 -3.42 0.17
C ILE A 63 -3.11 -4.46 0.30
N THR A 64 -3.15 -5.22 1.39
CA THR A 64 -4.25 -6.16 1.68
C THR A 64 -5.57 -5.41 1.81
N ALA A 65 -5.58 -4.27 2.50
CA ALA A 65 -6.77 -3.46 2.66
C ALA A 65 -7.22 -2.80 1.36
N HIS A 66 -6.26 -2.29 0.58
CA HIS A 66 -6.48 -1.73 -0.74
C HIS A 66 -7.16 -2.76 -1.67
N ASP A 67 -6.60 -3.96 -1.80
CA ASP A 67 -7.18 -5.01 -2.64
C ASP A 67 -8.59 -5.42 -2.13
N ALA A 68 -8.79 -5.40 -0.81
CA ALA A 68 -10.11 -5.58 -0.22
C ALA A 68 -11.10 -4.46 -0.59
N MET A 69 -10.66 -3.20 -0.75
CA MET A 69 -11.52 -2.08 -1.23
C MET A 69 -12.02 -2.34 -2.66
N HIS A 70 -11.20 -2.96 -3.51
CA HIS A 70 -11.64 -3.40 -4.84
C HIS A 70 -12.41 -4.71 -4.85
N ARG A 71 -12.44 -5.41 -3.71
CA ARG A 71 -12.98 -6.76 -3.53
C ARG A 71 -12.24 -7.82 -4.36
N SER A 72 -10.92 -7.69 -4.50
CA SER A 72 -10.08 -8.65 -5.24
C SER A 72 -9.48 -9.74 -4.34
N VAL A 73 -9.46 -9.56 -3.01
CA VAL A 73 -8.95 -10.56 -2.04
C VAL A 73 -9.82 -11.82 -2.03
N ALA A 74 -11.14 -11.66 -1.99
CA ALA A 74 -12.11 -12.75 -2.02
C ALA A 74 -13.31 -12.39 -2.93
N PRO A 75 -13.17 -12.44 -4.26
CA PRO A 75 -14.16 -11.86 -5.19
C PRO A 75 -15.61 -12.30 -4.98
N ASP A 76 -15.81 -13.55 -4.57
CA ASP A 76 -17.14 -14.13 -4.31
C ASP A 76 -17.72 -13.75 -2.94
N PHE A 77 -16.92 -13.18 -2.03
CA PHE A 77 -17.28 -12.88 -0.65
C PHE A 77 -17.04 -11.41 -0.28
N PRO A 78 -17.89 -10.47 -0.73
CA PRO A 78 -17.70 -9.03 -0.47
C PRO A 78 -17.55 -8.68 1.02
N ARG A 79 -18.34 -9.31 1.89
CA ARG A 79 -18.25 -9.10 3.35
C ARG A 79 -16.89 -9.49 3.91
N LEU A 80 -16.31 -10.58 3.41
CA LEU A 80 -15.00 -11.05 3.83
C LEU A 80 -13.88 -10.10 3.41
N ASN A 81 -13.95 -9.51 2.21
CA ASN A 81 -13.01 -8.46 1.81
C ASN A 81 -13.06 -7.30 2.80
N HIS A 82 -14.24 -6.76 3.08
CA HIS A 82 -14.36 -5.64 4.02
C HIS A 82 -13.92 -5.99 5.44
N ALA A 83 -14.11 -7.24 5.88
CA ALA A 83 -13.61 -7.70 7.18
C ALA A 83 -12.07 -7.75 7.22
N LEU A 84 -11.44 -8.37 6.21
CA LEU A 84 -9.98 -8.45 6.10
C LEU A 84 -9.34 -7.07 5.93
N GLY A 85 -9.94 -6.21 5.10
CA GLY A 85 -9.46 -4.85 4.90
C GLY A 85 -9.59 -4.00 6.17
N ARG A 86 -10.70 -4.12 6.92
CA ARG A 86 -10.85 -3.48 8.23
C ARG A 86 -9.79 -3.94 9.21
N LEU A 87 -9.57 -5.26 9.31
CA LEU A 87 -8.56 -5.81 10.20
C LEU A 87 -7.16 -5.31 9.84
N ALA A 88 -6.80 -5.31 8.55
CA ALA A 88 -5.48 -4.90 8.11
C ALA A 88 -5.18 -3.43 8.43
N VAL A 89 -6.11 -2.51 8.18
CA VAL A 89 -5.90 -1.08 8.49
C VAL A 89 -6.05 -0.76 9.98
N LEU A 90 -6.83 -1.56 10.72
CA LEU A 90 -6.88 -1.51 12.18
C LEU A 90 -5.50 -1.85 12.76
N LEU A 91 -4.89 -2.96 12.33
CA LEU A 91 -3.56 -3.38 12.76
C LEU A 91 -2.45 -2.41 12.32
N TYR A 92 -2.61 -1.76 11.16
CA TYR A 92 -1.65 -0.80 10.65
C TYR A 92 -1.49 0.41 11.60
N ALA A 93 -2.58 1.15 11.86
CA ALA A 93 -2.55 2.35 12.73
C ALA A 93 -3.95 2.77 13.21
N LEU A 94 -4.84 1.79 13.47
CA LEU A 94 -6.24 2.04 13.85
C LEU A 94 -6.99 2.88 12.78
N PHE A 95 -6.63 2.70 11.51
CA PHE A 95 -7.20 3.47 10.42
C PHE A 95 -8.69 3.13 10.19
N SER A 96 -9.47 4.12 9.78
CA SER A 96 -10.86 3.91 9.39
C SER A 96 -10.94 3.34 7.97
N TYR A 97 -11.26 2.06 7.85
CA TYR A 97 -11.46 1.41 6.55
C TYR A 97 -12.52 2.09 5.70
N THR A 98 -13.61 2.56 6.32
CA THR A 98 -14.70 3.24 5.58
C THR A 98 -14.23 4.54 4.95
N ARG A 99 -13.46 5.36 5.70
CA ARG A 99 -12.88 6.60 5.18
C ARG A 99 -11.90 6.31 4.06
N LEU A 100 -10.99 5.35 4.26
CA LEU A 100 -10.02 4.94 3.24
C LEU A 100 -10.72 4.44 1.97
N LEU A 101 -11.75 3.61 2.09
CA LEU A 101 -12.54 3.12 0.95
C LEU A 101 -13.16 4.27 0.15
N GLN A 102 -13.73 5.27 0.84
CA GLN A 102 -14.32 6.45 0.19
C GLN A 102 -13.26 7.29 -0.51
N SER A 103 -12.16 7.62 0.18
CA SER A 103 -11.05 8.37 -0.38
C SER A 103 -10.45 7.66 -1.59
N HIS A 104 -10.22 6.35 -1.49
CA HIS A 104 -9.66 5.55 -2.57
C HIS A 104 -10.55 5.52 -3.82
N HIS A 105 -11.87 5.44 -3.63
CA HIS A 105 -12.80 5.55 -4.75
C HIS A 105 -12.83 6.96 -5.36
N ALA A 106 -12.72 8.02 -4.55
CA ALA A 106 -12.61 9.39 -5.05
C ALA A 106 -11.33 9.59 -5.87
N HIS A 107 -10.21 9.05 -5.39
CA HIS A 107 -8.93 9.02 -6.10
C HIS A 107 -9.05 8.38 -7.49
N HIS A 108 -9.68 7.21 -7.60
CA HIS A 108 -9.91 6.56 -8.90
C HIS A 108 -10.89 7.32 -9.81
N ALA A 109 -11.87 8.01 -9.25
CA ALA A 109 -12.88 8.73 -10.02
C ALA A 109 -12.34 10.05 -10.59
N HIS A 110 -11.49 10.73 -9.82
CA HIS A 110 -10.97 12.04 -10.17
C HIS A 110 -9.44 12.13 -9.98
N PRO A 111 -8.63 11.24 -10.57
CA PRO A 111 -7.21 11.17 -10.27
C PRO A 111 -6.49 12.48 -10.64
N ALA A 112 -5.51 12.86 -9.84
CA ALA A 112 -4.69 14.06 -10.03
C ALA A 112 -5.52 15.32 -10.33
N SER A 113 -6.50 15.59 -9.47
CA SER A 113 -7.42 16.73 -9.54
C SER A 113 -7.66 17.32 -8.15
N PRO A 114 -8.29 18.50 -8.02
CA PRO A 114 -8.68 19.05 -6.72
C PRO A 114 -9.62 18.14 -5.91
N GLU A 115 -10.36 17.25 -6.56
CA GLU A 115 -11.26 16.27 -5.92
C GLU A 115 -10.55 14.98 -5.50
N ASP A 116 -9.27 14.80 -5.87
CA ASP A 116 -8.45 13.67 -5.49
C ASP A 116 -7.88 13.88 -4.06
N PRO A 117 -8.28 13.08 -3.06
CA PRO A 117 -7.77 13.22 -1.70
C PRO A 117 -6.27 12.90 -1.57
N ASP A 118 -5.71 12.19 -2.55
CA ASP A 118 -4.30 11.79 -2.57
C ASP A 118 -3.45 12.76 -3.39
N PHE A 119 -4.05 13.73 -4.08
CA PHE A 119 -3.29 14.71 -4.85
C PHE A 119 -2.79 15.85 -3.97
N HIS A 120 -1.80 16.59 -4.45
CA HIS A 120 -1.29 17.74 -3.71
C HIS A 120 -2.35 18.85 -3.64
N ASP A 121 -2.11 19.86 -2.82
CA ASP A 121 -3.03 21.00 -2.55
C ASP A 121 -3.27 21.96 -3.74
N GLY A 122 -2.97 21.54 -4.96
CA GLY A 122 -3.06 22.36 -6.18
C GLY A 122 -1.91 23.37 -6.35
N GLN A 123 -1.12 23.65 -5.32
CA GLN A 123 -0.08 24.69 -5.34
C GLN A 123 1.34 24.12 -5.17
N HIS A 124 1.49 23.08 -4.38
CA HIS A 124 2.77 22.55 -3.93
C HIS A 124 2.97 21.10 -4.37
N PRO A 125 3.46 20.87 -5.59
CA PRO A 125 3.70 19.52 -6.11
C PRO A 125 5.00 18.88 -5.58
N ASP A 126 5.75 19.57 -4.71
CA ASP A 126 6.99 19.02 -4.18
C ASP A 126 6.72 17.84 -3.22
N PRO A 127 7.57 16.80 -3.24
CA PRO A 127 7.27 15.56 -2.54
C PRO A 127 7.08 15.73 -1.03
N LEU A 128 7.78 16.67 -0.38
CA LEU A 128 7.70 16.84 1.06
C LEU A 128 6.37 17.46 1.48
N ARG A 129 5.97 18.59 0.88
CA ARG A 129 4.68 19.23 1.20
C ARG A 129 3.51 18.34 0.83
N TRP A 130 3.60 17.65 -0.30
CA TRP A 130 2.58 16.68 -0.70
C TRP A 130 2.51 15.51 0.29
N TYR A 131 3.63 14.98 0.78
CA TYR A 131 3.60 13.95 1.83
C TYR A 131 2.89 14.42 3.10
N LEU A 132 3.17 15.64 3.56
CA LEU A 132 2.51 16.22 4.72
C LEU A 132 1.01 16.44 4.50
N HIS A 133 0.62 16.87 3.30
CA HIS A 133 -0.79 16.99 2.91
C HIS A 133 -1.49 15.63 2.95
N PHE A 134 -0.88 14.61 2.33
CA PHE A 134 -1.36 13.24 2.33
C PHE A 134 -1.55 12.71 3.76
N LEU A 135 -0.54 12.83 4.63
CA LEU A 135 -0.65 12.39 6.02
C LEU A 135 -1.79 13.10 6.77
N LYS A 136 -1.93 14.42 6.61
CA LYS A 136 -3.01 15.20 7.23
C LYS A 136 -4.39 14.73 6.78
N GLY A 137 -4.51 14.24 5.55
CA GLY A 137 -5.73 13.67 4.99
C GLY A 137 -6.17 12.36 5.65
N TYR A 138 -5.26 11.61 6.28
CA TYR A 138 -5.53 10.27 6.80
C TYR A 138 -5.35 10.09 8.30
N VAL A 139 -4.44 10.83 8.92
CA VAL A 139 -4.16 10.78 10.35
C VAL A 139 -5.14 11.68 11.11
N SER A 140 -5.77 11.13 12.13
CA SER A 140 -6.71 11.83 13.02
C SER A 140 -6.22 11.84 14.47
N ALA A 141 -6.66 12.83 15.25
CA ALA A 141 -6.33 12.90 16.67
C ALA A 141 -6.78 11.65 17.45
N GLY A 142 -7.94 11.09 17.12
CA GLY A 142 -8.43 9.85 17.75
C GLY A 142 -7.52 8.65 17.48
N GLN A 143 -6.96 8.54 16.27
CA GLN A 143 -5.95 7.51 15.97
C GLN A 143 -4.67 7.73 16.76
N LEU A 144 -4.18 8.96 16.85
CA LEU A 144 -2.98 9.28 17.63
C LEU A 144 -3.17 8.93 19.11
N VAL A 145 -4.33 9.26 19.69
CA VAL A 145 -4.68 8.88 21.07
C VAL A 145 -4.78 7.37 21.23
N GLY A 146 -5.44 6.67 20.30
CA GLY A 146 -5.57 5.21 20.32
C GLY A 146 -4.21 4.50 20.21
N MET A 147 -3.35 4.97 19.31
CA MET A 147 -1.99 4.46 19.16
C MET A 147 -1.13 4.75 20.39
N ALA A 148 -1.27 5.93 21.01
CA ALA A 148 -0.61 6.24 22.27
C ALA A 148 -1.09 5.33 23.41
N LEU A 149 -2.39 4.99 23.47
CA LEU A 149 -2.91 4.05 24.45
C LEU A 149 -2.32 2.65 24.24
N VAL A 150 -2.33 2.13 23.01
CA VAL A 150 -1.72 0.82 22.68
C VAL A 150 -0.24 0.83 23.04
N PHE A 151 0.50 1.88 22.68
CA PHE A 151 1.91 2.04 23.05
C PHE A 151 2.13 1.92 24.56
N ASN A 152 1.36 2.65 25.36
CA ASN A 152 1.49 2.66 26.81
C ASN A 152 1.08 1.32 27.44
N ILE A 153 0.06 0.64 26.90
CA ILE A 153 -0.30 -0.71 27.32
C ILE A 153 0.87 -1.67 27.04
N LEU A 154 1.42 -1.68 25.83
CA LEU A 154 2.55 -2.55 25.49
C LEU A 154 3.76 -2.27 26.39
N HIS A 155 4.09 -0.99 26.61
CA HIS A 155 5.26 -0.62 27.39
C HIS A 155 5.10 -0.89 28.89
N HIS A 156 3.99 -0.45 29.49
CA HIS A 156 3.83 -0.45 30.94
C HIS A 156 3.15 -1.71 31.48
N LEU A 157 2.21 -2.30 30.74
CA LEU A 157 1.46 -3.47 31.20
C LEU A 157 2.08 -4.78 30.71
N LEU A 158 2.61 -4.79 29.48
CA LEU A 158 3.29 -5.97 28.91
C LEU A 158 4.82 -5.89 29.00
N SER A 159 5.35 -4.85 29.62
CA SER A 159 6.79 -4.64 29.84
C SER A 159 7.64 -4.72 28.56
N VAL A 160 7.07 -4.36 27.41
CA VAL A 160 7.83 -4.33 26.15
C VAL A 160 8.87 -3.21 26.24
N PRO A 161 10.16 -3.49 25.95
CA PRO A 161 11.20 -2.46 26.02
C PRO A 161 10.90 -1.29 25.08
N LEU A 162 11.08 -0.07 25.58
CA LEU A 162 10.88 1.15 24.80
C LEU A 162 11.66 1.14 23.47
N PRO A 163 12.95 0.75 23.41
CA PRO A 163 13.67 0.71 22.13
C PRO A 163 13.06 -0.27 21.12
N ASN A 164 12.51 -1.40 21.55
CA ASN A 164 11.83 -2.35 20.66
C ASN A 164 10.54 -1.76 20.09
N LEU A 165 9.74 -1.05 20.90
CA LEU A 165 8.54 -0.36 20.41
C LEU A 165 8.90 0.71 19.37
N LEU A 166 9.92 1.53 19.66
CA LEU A 166 10.34 2.57 18.73
C LEU A 166 10.89 2.00 17.43
N LEU A 167 11.77 0.99 17.50
CA LEU A 167 12.44 0.42 16.32
C LEU A 167 11.53 -0.48 15.49
N PHE A 168 10.69 -1.31 16.11
CA PHE A 168 9.99 -2.38 15.39
C PHE A 168 8.48 -2.16 15.24
N TRP A 169 7.89 -1.22 15.98
CA TRP A 169 6.48 -0.88 15.86
C TRP A 169 6.26 0.52 15.27
N VAL A 170 6.83 1.55 15.90
CA VAL A 170 6.64 2.95 15.48
C VAL A 170 7.39 3.26 14.18
N LEU A 171 8.72 3.09 14.17
CA LEU A 171 9.55 3.44 13.02
C LEU A 171 9.09 2.74 11.72
N PRO A 172 8.82 1.42 11.69
CA PRO A 172 8.43 0.75 10.45
C PRO A 172 7.05 1.19 9.95
N SER A 173 6.13 1.53 10.86
CA SER A 173 4.83 2.11 10.47
C SER A 173 5.02 3.45 9.74
N LEU A 174 5.87 4.35 10.24
CA LEU A 174 6.17 5.64 9.62
C LEU A 174 6.97 5.51 8.32
N LEU A 175 7.93 4.59 8.26
CA LEU A 175 8.65 4.31 7.02
C LEU A 175 7.72 3.75 5.94
N SER A 176 6.73 2.94 6.33
CA SER A 176 5.77 2.39 5.39
C SER A 176 4.82 3.45 4.85
N THR A 177 4.45 4.50 5.61
CA THR A 177 3.67 5.61 5.07
C THR A 177 4.46 6.40 4.01
N LEU A 178 5.77 6.61 4.25
CA LEU A 178 6.67 7.18 3.24
C LEU A 178 6.77 6.31 2.00
N GLN A 179 6.91 4.99 2.17
CA GLN A 179 6.99 4.02 1.07
C GLN A 179 5.70 4.02 0.23
N LEU A 180 4.54 3.92 0.88
CA LEU A 180 3.22 3.96 0.25
C LEU A 180 3.00 5.27 -0.50
N PHE A 181 3.27 6.41 0.15
CA PHE A 181 3.16 7.71 -0.50
C PHE A 181 4.08 7.80 -1.72
N TYR A 182 5.36 7.46 -1.58
CA TYR A 182 6.31 7.68 -2.65
C TYR A 182 6.01 6.80 -3.87
N PHE A 183 5.82 5.50 -3.67
CA PHE A 183 5.63 4.55 -4.78
C PHE A 183 4.17 4.38 -5.22
N GLY A 184 3.22 4.60 -4.32
CA GLY A 184 1.78 4.43 -4.57
C GLY A 184 1.06 5.73 -4.92
N THR A 185 1.58 6.90 -4.57
CA THR A 185 0.90 8.19 -4.77
C THR A 185 1.75 9.16 -5.58
N TYR A 186 2.88 9.62 -5.04
CA TYR A 186 3.71 10.67 -5.64
C TYR A 186 4.28 10.28 -7.00
N LEU A 187 5.06 9.19 -7.07
CA LEU A 187 5.70 8.77 -8.30
C LEU A 187 4.71 8.48 -9.44
N PRO A 188 3.59 7.76 -9.21
CA PRO A 188 2.63 7.50 -10.29
C PRO A 188 1.80 8.72 -10.71
N HIS A 189 1.48 9.64 -9.79
CA HIS A 189 0.58 10.77 -10.06
C HIS A 189 1.26 12.13 -10.23
N ARG A 190 2.56 12.26 -10.00
CA ARG A 190 3.27 13.51 -10.32
C ARG A 190 3.09 13.83 -11.80
N ARG A 191 2.85 15.11 -12.10
CA ARG A 191 2.60 15.58 -13.46
C ARG A 191 3.78 15.24 -14.39
N PRO A 192 3.59 14.43 -15.45
CA PRO A 192 4.64 14.18 -16.42
C PRO A 192 4.99 15.46 -17.21
N ALA A 193 6.22 15.55 -17.73
CA ALA A 193 6.67 16.72 -18.49
C ALA A 193 5.78 17.04 -19.71
N ARG A 194 5.20 16.02 -20.35
CA ARG A 194 4.28 16.15 -21.49
C ARG A 194 2.79 16.24 -21.07
N GLY A 195 2.51 16.36 -19.78
CA GLY A 195 1.15 16.24 -19.24
C GLY A 195 0.67 14.80 -19.13
N TYR A 196 -0.55 14.61 -18.60
CA TYR A 196 -1.16 13.30 -18.46
C TYR A 196 -1.59 12.74 -19.83
N ALA A 197 -1.27 11.47 -20.07
CA ALA A 197 -1.52 10.82 -21.36
C ALA A 197 -2.97 10.34 -21.55
N ASP A 198 -3.68 10.08 -20.45
CA ASP A 198 -5.06 9.59 -20.46
C ASP A 198 -5.82 10.04 -19.20
N HIS A 199 -7.11 9.69 -19.14
CA HIS A 199 -8.00 10.05 -18.04
C HIS A 199 -7.65 9.37 -16.70
N HIS A 200 -6.86 8.30 -16.71
CA HIS A 200 -6.40 7.66 -15.48
C HIS A 200 -5.34 8.51 -14.76
N ARG A 201 -4.68 9.43 -15.47
CA ARG A 201 -3.71 10.39 -14.91
C ARG A 201 -2.70 9.74 -13.96
N ALA A 202 -2.27 8.53 -14.32
CA ALA A 202 -1.35 7.70 -13.59
C ALA A 202 -0.26 7.20 -14.53
N SER A 203 0.95 7.02 -14.00
CA SER A 203 2.09 6.45 -14.69
C SER A 203 2.58 5.18 -13.99
N SER A 204 3.27 4.33 -14.74
CA SER A 204 3.88 3.12 -14.21
C SER A 204 5.39 3.21 -14.34
N ASN A 205 6.14 2.74 -13.34
CA ASN A 205 7.59 2.66 -13.42
C ASN A 205 8.07 1.43 -14.20
N ASP A 206 9.31 1.43 -14.66
CA ASP A 206 9.89 0.33 -15.44
C ASP A 206 10.73 -0.64 -14.59
N PHE A 207 10.45 -0.72 -13.27
CA PHE A 207 11.18 -1.61 -12.40
C PHE A 207 10.98 -3.08 -12.78
N ALA A 208 12.07 -3.84 -12.65
CA ALA A 208 12.02 -5.29 -12.71
C ALA A 208 10.99 -5.83 -11.69
N PRO A 209 10.29 -6.95 -11.98
CA PRO A 209 9.20 -7.43 -11.12
C PRO A 209 9.60 -7.59 -9.65
N TRP A 210 10.77 -8.13 -9.35
CA TRP A 210 11.25 -8.29 -7.97
C TRP A 210 11.38 -6.95 -7.23
N LEU A 211 11.88 -5.91 -7.90
CA LEU A 211 12.04 -4.58 -7.30
C LEU A 211 10.67 -3.91 -7.13
N SER A 212 9.79 -4.05 -8.12
CA SER A 212 8.40 -3.59 -8.04
C SER A 212 7.63 -4.23 -6.88
N PHE A 213 7.91 -5.51 -6.58
CA PHE A 213 7.39 -6.19 -5.39
C PHE A 213 7.93 -5.55 -4.11
N LEU A 214 9.25 -5.40 -3.99
CA LEU A 214 9.88 -4.84 -2.78
C LEU A 214 9.50 -3.39 -2.51
N THR A 215 9.26 -2.58 -3.55
CA THR A 215 8.94 -1.16 -3.37
C THR A 215 7.49 -0.93 -2.95
N CYS A 216 6.52 -1.67 -3.51
CA CYS A 216 5.11 -1.51 -3.13
C CYS A 216 4.21 -2.64 -3.67
N TYR A 217 4.59 -3.91 -3.53
CA TYR A 217 3.76 -5.05 -3.98
C TYR A 217 3.26 -4.91 -5.43
N HIS A 218 4.10 -4.42 -6.34
CA HIS A 218 3.76 -4.15 -7.74
C HIS A 218 2.85 -2.94 -8.03
N PHE A 219 2.53 -2.11 -7.03
CA PHE A 219 1.77 -0.86 -7.25
C PHE A 219 2.52 0.19 -8.05
N GLY A 220 3.81 -0.02 -8.31
CA GLY A 220 4.54 0.69 -9.35
C GLY A 220 3.93 0.53 -10.75
N TYR A 221 3.09 -0.47 -10.97
CA TYR A 221 2.27 -0.66 -12.18
C TYR A 221 0.91 0.06 -12.03
N HIS A 222 0.98 1.33 -11.63
CA HIS A 222 -0.17 2.09 -11.15
C HIS A 222 -1.15 2.45 -12.26
N ARG A 223 -0.66 2.71 -13.48
CA ARG A 223 -1.53 2.93 -14.63
C ARG A 223 -2.35 1.68 -14.95
N GLU A 224 -1.72 0.51 -14.92
CA GLU A 224 -2.43 -0.77 -15.10
C GLU A 224 -3.47 -0.99 -14.01
N HIS A 225 -3.15 -0.63 -12.78
CA HIS A 225 -4.08 -0.68 -11.66
C HIS A 225 -5.30 0.23 -11.88
N HIS A 226 -5.12 1.50 -12.26
CA HIS A 226 -6.24 2.39 -12.59
C HIS A 226 -7.08 1.92 -13.78
N GLN A 227 -6.46 1.26 -14.77
CA GLN A 227 -7.16 0.67 -15.91
C GLN A 227 -7.99 -0.55 -15.51
N ARG A 228 -7.46 -1.38 -14.60
CA ARG A 228 -8.03 -2.65 -14.17
C ARG A 228 -7.90 -2.81 -12.65
N PRO A 229 -8.70 -2.06 -11.87
CA PRO A 229 -8.65 -2.09 -10.41
C PRO A 229 -9.11 -3.43 -9.83
N ASP A 230 -9.77 -4.27 -10.62
CA ASP A 230 -10.13 -5.63 -10.27
C ASP A 230 -8.95 -6.62 -10.28
N ILE A 231 -7.80 -6.23 -10.83
CA ILE A 231 -6.60 -7.07 -10.86
C ILE A 231 -5.82 -6.88 -9.55
N PRO A 232 -5.65 -7.94 -8.74
CA PRO A 232 -4.90 -7.84 -7.50
C PRO A 232 -3.40 -7.67 -7.72
N TRP A 233 -2.72 -7.23 -6.68
CA TRP A 233 -1.32 -6.81 -6.72
C TRP A 233 -0.36 -7.84 -7.34
N TRP A 234 -0.52 -9.12 -7.01
CA TRP A 234 0.35 -10.21 -7.51
C TRP A 234 0.15 -10.52 -9.00
N ALA A 235 -0.95 -10.06 -9.60
CA ALA A 235 -1.30 -10.33 -11.00
C ALA A 235 -1.02 -9.14 -11.94
N LEU A 236 -0.76 -7.94 -11.40
CA LEU A 236 -0.39 -6.74 -12.17
C LEU A 236 0.80 -6.95 -13.13
N PRO A 237 1.94 -7.59 -12.72
CA PRO A 237 3.05 -7.82 -13.64
C PRO A 237 2.65 -8.64 -14.87
N GLY A 238 1.82 -9.66 -14.67
CA GLY A 238 1.33 -10.53 -15.74
C GLY A 238 0.39 -9.79 -16.70
N PHE A 239 -0.47 -8.92 -16.16
CA PHE A 239 -1.35 -8.07 -16.97
C PHE A 239 -0.55 -7.10 -17.84
N ARG A 240 0.42 -6.39 -17.24
CA ARG A 240 1.32 -5.49 -17.96
C ARG A 240 2.04 -6.18 -19.11
N LYS A 241 2.64 -7.36 -18.86
CA LYS A 241 3.37 -8.12 -19.88
C LYS A 241 2.48 -8.45 -21.08
N LYS A 242 1.25 -8.92 -20.84
CA LYS A 242 0.28 -9.23 -21.92
C LYS A 242 -0.10 -7.97 -22.71
N HIS A 243 -0.32 -6.85 -22.02
CA HIS A 243 -0.69 -5.59 -22.66
C HIS A 243 0.44 -5.05 -23.56
N LEU A 244 1.70 -5.11 -23.11
CA LEU A 244 2.87 -4.71 -23.89
C LEU A 244 3.07 -5.60 -25.13
N ILE A 245 2.91 -6.92 -25.02
CA ILE A 245 2.99 -7.84 -26.17
C ILE A 245 1.91 -7.50 -27.19
N LYS A 246 0.67 -7.28 -26.74
CA LYS A 246 -0.44 -6.91 -27.64
C LYS A 246 -0.15 -5.60 -28.37
N LYS A 247 0.38 -4.59 -27.67
CA LYS A 247 0.77 -3.30 -28.26
C LYS A 247 1.93 -3.43 -29.28
N SER A 248 2.90 -4.30 -29.00
CA SER A 248 4.00 -4.59 -29.93
C SER A 248 3.52 -5.31 -31.20
N ASN A 249 2.52 -6.20 -31.05
CA ASN A 249 1.97 -6.96 -32.18
C ASN A 249 0.97 -6.13 -33.01
N SER A 250 0.36 -5.09 -32.43
CA SER A 250 -0.39 -4.08 -33.18
C SER A 250 0.58 -3.01 -33.73
N LYS A 251 1.35 -3.34 -34.78
CA LYS A 251 2.06 -2.29 -35.54
C LYS A 251 1.03 -1.30 -36.12
N PRO A 252 1.35 0.01 -36.23
CA PRO A 252 0.47 0.96 -36.89
C PRO A 252 0.38 0.57 -38.36
N ILE A 253 -0.84 0.55 -38.91
CA ILE A 253 -1.05 0.54 -40.35
C ILE A 253 -0.34 1.79 -40.86
N GLN A 254 0.78 1.61 -41.57
CA GLN A 254 1.36 2.68 -42.35
C GLN A 254 0.37 2.94 -43.48
N ASN A 255 -0.41 4.01 -43.36
CA ASN A 255 -1.11 4.56 -44.52
C ASN A 255 -0.03 5.12 -45.44
N THR A 256 0.34 4.33 -46.45
CA THR A 256 1.01 4.78 -47.67
C THR A 256 0.08 5.64 -48.49
#